data_AF-A0AA41N801-F1
#
_entry.id   AF-A0AA41N801-F1
#
_cell.length_a   1.000
_cell.length_b   1.000
_cell.length_c   1.000
_cell.angle_alpha   90.00
_cell.angle_beta   90.00
_cell.angle_gamma   90.00
#
_symmetry.space_group_name_H-M   'P 1'
#
loop_
_entity.id
_entity.type
_entity.pdbx_description
1 polymer ?
#
loop_
_entity_poly.entity_id
_entity_poly.type
_entity_poly.pdbx_seq_one_letter_code
_entity_poly.pdbx_strand_id
1 'polypeptide(L)'
;MLAALCLVSFSFPMLWAQTFISCSYKSQCQQALLSGNDIVLRCDHKKALWYFSSIIGENMVLLNSRPNIKKLPGGSLQLSDPQPSQAGLFRCEDDANGLLVEYEIDFQDATTLHITHKDLGQEPLQNETLKLGGEVLVFTHWKPWQDCNRCGEPGERKRLGYCYVEEPLETPMPCRLYLRDEKVQYSRLRPEMQVEGCFVPCDPDKEIQQPFFIFDIYQLGKLTNPMWLTCPLASIYR
;
A
#
# COMPACT_ATOMS: atom_id res chain seq x y z
N MET A 1 44.78 -29.78 17.22
CA MET A 1 44.56 -28.39 16.79
C MET A 1 43.34 -28.38 15.87
N LEU A 2 42.15 -28.16 16.43
CA LEU A 2 40.88 -28.13 15.68
C LEU A 2 40.62 -26.69 15.26
N ALA A 3 40.64 -26.42 13.96
CA ALA A 3 40.30 -25.12 13.39
C ALA A 3 38.77 -24.96 13.38
N ALA A 4 38.27 -24.01 14.16
CA ALA A 4 36.87 -23.60 14.11
C ALA A 4 36.65 -22.73 12.87
N LEU A 5 35.90 -23.26 11.90
CA LEU A 5 35.37 -22.50 10.77
C LEU A 5 34.18 -21.66 11.26
N CYS A 6 34.40 -20.36 11.45
CA CYS A 6 33.32 -19.39 11.66
C CYS A 6 32.50 -19.24 10.37
N LEU A 7 31.28 -19.78 10.36
CA LEU A 7 30.26 -19.47 9.37
C LEU A 7 29.78 -18.03 9.63
N VAL A 8 30.22 -17.09 8.80
CA VAL A 8 29.66 -15.75 8.74
C VAL A 8 28.29 -15.85 8.08
N SER A 9 27.23 -15.87 8.88
CA SER A 9 25.86 -15.76 8.39
C SER A 9 25.65 -14.34 7.85
N PHE A 10 25.70 -14.20 6.52
CA PHE A 10 25.19 -13.00 5.85
C PHE A 10 23.67 -12.99 6.00
N SER A 11 23.18 -12.26 6.99
CA SER A 11 21.77 -11.87 7.07
C SER A 11 21.51 -10.88 5.93
N PHE A 12 21.03 -11.37 4.80
CA PHE A 12 20.45 -10.51 3.77
C PHE A 12 19.20 -9.86 4.38
N PRO A 13 19.08 -8.52 4.37
CA PRO A 13 17.84 -7.87 4.79
C PRO A 13 16.70 -8.42 3.93
N MET A 14 15.64 -8.89 4.59
CA MET A 14 14.44 -9.39 3.93
C MET A 14 13.95 -8.37 2.91
N LEU A 15 14.00 -8.73 1.62
CA LEU A 15 13.26 -8.01 0.60
C LEU A 15 11.78 -8.37 0.78
N TRP A 16 11.08 -7.62 1.62
CA TRP A 16 9.64 -7.51 1.47
C TRP A 16 9.33 -7.10 0.03
N ALA A 17 8.29 -7.70 -0.55
CA ALA A 17 7.83 -7.35 -1.90
C ALA A 17 7.39 -5.87 -1.90
N GLN A 18 8.29 -4.97 -2.31
CA GLN A 18 8.02 -3.55 -2.39
C GLN A 18 6.99 -3.29 -3.49
N THR A 19 5.97 -2.49 -3.19
CA THR A 19 4.98 -2.15 -4.21
C THR A 19 5.57 -1.10 -5.15
N PHE A 20 5.76 -1.46 -6.41
CA PHE A 20 6.31 -0.57 -7.42
C PHE A 20 5.18 0.20 -8.13
N ILE A 21 5.15 1.51 -7.96
CA ILE A 21 4.13 2.40 -8.51
C ILE A 21 4.72 3.11 -9.72
N SER A 22 3.99 3.10 -10.83
CA SER A 22 4.42 3.72 -12.09
C SER A 22 3.28 4.47 -12.75
N CYS A 23 3.59 5.62 -13.32
CA CYS A 23 2.67 6.42 -14.11
C CYS A 23 3.28 6.80 -15.46
N SER A 24 2.44 7.22 -16.40
CA SER A 24 2.87 7.56 -17.74
C SER A 24 3.84 8.75 -17.71
N TYR A 25 4.79 8.75 -18.64
CA TYR A 25 5.75 9.85 -18.79
C TYR A 25 5.03 11.18 -19.01
N LYS A 26 5.47 12.23 -18.30
CA LYS A 26 4.88 13.57 -18.29
C LYS A 26 3.39 13.59 -17.97
N SER A 27 2.95 12.71 -17.07
CA SER A 27 1.58 12.70 -16.55
C SER A 27 1.56 12.84 -15.04
N GLN A 28 0.39 13.23 -14.54
CA GLN A 28 0.02 13.13 -13.14
C GLN A 28 -0.97 11.97 -12.98
N CYS A 29 -0.77 11.14 -11.96
CA CYS A 29 -1.69 10.09 -11.59
C CYS A 29 -2.07 10.20 -10.11
N GLN A 30 -3.31 9.80 -9.82
CA GLN A 30 -3.84 9.80 -8.47
C GLN A 30 -4.03 8.36 -7.99
N GLN A 31 -3.55 8.04 -6.79
CA GLN A 31 -3.68 6.69 -6.26
C GLN A 31 -3.83 6.66 -4.74
N ALA A 32 -4.76 5.84 -4.27
CA ALA A 32 -4.82 5.45 -2.86
C ALA A 32 -3.96 4.21 -2.60
N LEU A 33 -3.24 4.23 -1.49
CA LEU A 33 -2.39 3.17 -0.98
C LEU A 33 -2.62 3.01 0.52
N LEU A 34 -2.35 1.81 1.05
CA LEU A 34 -2.47 1.56 2.48
C LEU A 34 -1.17 2.00 3.17
N SER A 35 -1.29 2.84 4.20
CA SER A 35 -0.16 3.28 5.03
C SER A 35 0.60 2.09 5.64
N GLY A 36 1.87 2.34 5.97
CA GLY A 36 2.77 1.37 6.58
C GLY A 36 3.34 0.28 5.66
N ASN A 37 2.93 0.26 4.39
CA ASN A 37 3.51 -0.64 3.40
C ASN A 37 4.59 0.09 2.59
N ASP A 38 5.77 -0.52 2.48
CA ASP A 38 6.87 0.00 1.68
C ASP A 38 6.48 0.12 0.19
N ILE A 39 6.77 1.28 -0.39
CA ILE A 39 6.51 1.56 -1.80
C ILE A 39 7.74 2.13 -2.50
N VAL A 40 7.75 1.97 -3.83
CA VAL A 40 8.72 2.62 -4.70
C VAL A 40 7.96 3.37 -5.80
N LEU A 41 8.15 4.68 -5.85
CA LEU A 41 7.67 5.51 -6.95
C LEU A 41 8.70 5.50 -8.07
N ARG A 42 8.29 4.99 -9.24
CA ARG A 42 9.17 4.86 -10.41
C ARG A 42 9.54 6.23 -10.95
N CYS A 43 10.83 6.43 -11.17
CA CYS A 43 11.33 7.48 -12.05
C CYS A 43 12.61 6.98 -12.71
N ASP A 44 12.60 6.94 -14.05
CA ASP A 44 13.63 6.30 -14.86
C ASP A 44 14.73 7.29 -15.27
N HIS A 45 15.20 8.11 -14.32
CA HIS A 45 16.27 9.09 -14.56
C HIS A 45 17.29 9.12 -13.42
N LYS A 46 18.54 8.70 -13.68
CA LYS A 46 19.57 8.52 -12.64
C LYS A 46 19.84 9.76 -11.79
N LYS A 47 19.68 10.96 -12.36
CA LYS A 47 19.92 12.24 -11.67
C LYS A 47 18.62 12.94 -11.26
N ALA A 48 17.53 12.19 -11.16
CA ALA A 48 16.23 12.72 -10.80
C ALA A 48 16.25 13.54 -9.50
N LEU A 49 15.64 14.71 -9.57
CA LEU A 49 15.27 15.51 -8.41
C LEU A 49 13.83 15.16 -8.03
N TRP A 50 13.58 15.05 -6.73
CA TRP A 50 12.26 14.74 -6.20
C TRP A 50 11.78 15.90 -5.35
N TYR A 51 10.57 16.34 -5.59
CA TYR A 51 9.87 17.36 -4.81
C TYR A 51 8.62 16.76 -4.19
N PHE A 52 8.24 17.30 -3.03
CA PHE A 52 7.04 16.89 -2.32
C PHE A 52 6.26 18.11 -1.83
N SER A 53 4.95 18.09 -2.03
CA SER A 53 4.01 18.95 -1.33
C SER A 53 2.97 18.09 -0.61
N SER A 54 2.70 18.44 0.66
CA SER A 54 1.67 17.77 1.45
C SER A 54 0.29 18.19 0.95
N ILE A 55 -0.73 17.34 1.17
CA ILE A 55 -2.14 17.69 0.88
C ILE A 55 -2.55 19.05 1.47
N ILE A 56 -2.00 19.40 2.64
CA ILE A 56 -2.32 20.62 3.41
C ILE A 56 -1.45 21.81 2.97
N GLY A 57 -0.26 21.56 2.43
CA GLY A 57 0.76 22.57 2.19
C GLY A 57 1.04 22.78 0.71
N GLU A 58 0.96 24.01 0.24
CA GLU A 58 1.17 24.34 -1.18
C GLU A 58 2.64 24.38 -1.60
N ASN A 59 3.56 24.45 -0.63
CA ASN A 59 4.98 24.60 -0.92
C ASN A 59 5.61 23.26 -1.34
N MET A 60 6.12 23.20 -2.57
CA MET A 60 7.00 22.13 -3.02
C MET A 60 8.34 22.21 -2.29
N VAL A 61 8.73 21.11 -1.65
CA VAL A 61 10.01 20.97 -0.96
C VAL A 61 10.86 19.92 -1.64
N LEU A 62 12.13 20.23 -1.89
CA LEU A 62 13.08 19.26 -2.39
C LEU A 62 13.26 18.13 -1.37
N LEU A 63 12.97 16.89 -1.78
CA LEU A 63 13.16 15.71 -0.98
C LEU A 63 14.65 15.34 -0.92
N ASN A 64 15.19 15.48 0.29
CA ASN A 64 16.47 14.91 0.68
C ASN A 64 16.27 13.53 1.30
N SER A 65 17.31 12.68 1.25
CA SER A 65 17.23 11.35 1.87
C SER A 65 17.00 11.48 3.38
N ARG A 66 16.01 10.74 3.88
CA ARG A 66 15.62 10.64 5.30
C ARG A 66 15.50 9.16 5.67
N PRO A 67 15.42 8.78 6.95
CA PRO A 67 15.34 7.36 7.34
C PRO A 67 14.25 6.57 6.62
N ASN A 68 13.08 7.18 6.37
CA ASN A 68 11.93 6.57 5.72
C ASN A 68 11.76 6.95 4.24
N ILE A 69 12.69 7.73 3.65
CA ILE A 69 12.63 8.17 2.25
C ILE A 69 14.03 8.07 1.64
N LYS A 70 14.18 7.22 0.63
CA LYS A 70 15.48 6.95 -0.01
C LYS A 70 15.39 7.08 -1.53
N LYS A 71 16.30 7.85 -2.12
CA LYS A 71 16.51 7.85 -3.58
C LYS A 71 17.28 6.60 -3.98
N LEU A 72 16.75 5.86 -4.95
CA LEU A 72 17.38 4.66 -5.50
C LEU A 72 18.34 5.02 -6.63
N PRO A 73 19.36 4.18 -6.92
CA PRO A 73 20.36 4.46 -7.98
C PRO A 73 19.78 4.70 -9.38
N GLY A 74 18.57 4.20 -9.64
CA GLY A 74 17.86 4.40 -10.91
C GLY A 74 17.10 5.72 -11.02
N GLY A 75 17.03 6.52 -9.96
CA GLY A 75 16.24 7.76 -9.89
C GLY A 75 14.89 7.61 -9.17
N SER A 76 14.43 6.39 -8.97
CA SER A 76 13.16 6.11 -8.27
C SER A 76 13.23 6.46 -6.78
N LEU A 77 12.08 6.71 -6.16
CA LEU A 77 11.97 7.08 -4.75
C LEU A 77 11.35 5.94 -3.95
N GLN A 78 12.08 5.41 -2.97
CA GLN A 78 11.55 4.46 -2.00
C GLN A 78 11.02 5.21 -0.77
N LEU A 79 9.81 4.85 -0.34
CA LEU A 79 9.24 5.24 0.94
C LEU A 79 9.04 3.98 1.77
N SER A 80 9.58 3.97 2.99
CA SER A 80 9.39 2.87 3.94
C SER A 80 8.43 3.29 5.04
N ASP A 81 7.49 2.40 5.39
CA ASP A 81 6.44 2.64 6.39
C ASP A 81 5.75 4.03 6.25
N PRO A 82 5.21 4.39 5.06
CA PRO A 82 4.67 5.72 4.81
C PRO A 82 3.42 5.97 5.66
N GLN A 83 3.39 7.12 6.32
CA GLN A 83 2.30 7.53 7.20
C GLN A 83 1.22 8.32 6.44
N PRO A 84 -0.04 8.35 6.94
CA PRO A 84 -1.10 9.14 6.32
C PRO A 84 -0.79 10.64 6.17
N SER A 85 0.05 11.20 7.05
CA SER A 85 0.51 12.60 6.97
C SER A 85 1.48 12.87 5.81
N GLN A 86 2.04 11.83 5.20
CA GLN A 86 2.93 11.92 4.05
C GLN A 86 2.17 11.83 2.71
N ALA A 87 0.84 11.78 2.75
CA ALA A 87 0.01 11.87 1.57
C ALA A 87 0.17 13.26 0.92
N GLY A 88 0.13 13.31 -0.41
CA GLY A 88 0.41 14.53 -1.18
C GLY A 88 0.97 14.26 -2.57
N LEU A 89 1.55 15.30 -3.16
CA LEU A 89 2.10 15.28 -4.51
C LEU A 89 3.61 15.04 -4.45
N PHE A 90 4.06 13.97 -5.09
CA PHE A 90 5.47 13.66 -5.34
C PHE A 90 5.78 13.92 -6.80
N ARG A 91 6.73 14.81 -7.06
CA ARG A 91 7.12 15.23 -8.40
C ARG A 91 8.55 14.83 -8.70
N CYS A 92 8.74 14.10 -9.79
CA CYS A 92 10.07 13.76 -10.31
C CYS A 92 10.43 14.70 -11.47
N GLU A 93 11.61 15.32 -11.38
CA GLU A 93 12.20 16.15 -12.43
C GLU A 93 13.57 15.62 -12.84
N ASP A 94 13.98 15.91 -14.07
CA ASP A 94 15.36 15.72 -14.51
C ASP A 94 16.31 16.80 -13.95
N ASP A 95 17.60 16.69 -14.26
CA ASP A 95 18.65 17.62 -13.83
C ASP A 95 18.62 18.97 -14.56
N ALA A 96 17.71 19.15 -15.52
CA ALA A 96 17.40 20.40 -16.21
C ALA A 96 16.02 20.99 -15.82
N ASN A 97 15.42 20.51 -14.72
CA ASN A 97 14.08 20.88 -14.24
C ASN A 97 12.95 20.49 -15.21
N GLY A 98 13.17 19.52 -16.09
CA GLY A 98 12.15 18.93 -16.94
C GLY A 98 11.27 17.97 -16.13
N LEU A 99 9.95 18.18 -16.16
CA LEU A 99 9.01 17.25 -15.52
C LEU A 99 9.08 15.86 -16.17
N LEU A 100 9.24 14.83 -15.33
CA LEU A 100 9.25 13.43 -15.75
C LEU A 100 7.94 12.71 -15.40
N VAL A 101 7.45 12.88 -14.16
CA VAL A 101 6.21 12.25 -13.67
C VAL A 101 5.75 12.88 -12.35
N GLU A 102 4.44 12.91 -12.11
CA GLU A 102 3.83 13.34 -10.85
C GLU A 102 2.92 12.24 -10.27
N TYR A 103 3.05 12.01 -8.97
CA TYR A 103 2.27 11.05 -8.21
C TYR A 103 1.52 11.79 -7.10
N GLU A 104 0.20 11.84 -7.17
CA GLU A 104 -0.63 12.33 -6.08
C GLU A 104 -1.15 11.12 -5.29
N ILE A 105 -0.59 10.91 -4.10
CA ILE A 105 -0.79 9.68 -3.33
C ILE A 105 -1.57 9.97 -2.05
N ASP A 106 -2.63 9.19 -1.83
CA ASP A 106 -3.35 9.09 -0.56
C ASP A 106 -2.88 7.85 0.21
N PHE A 107 -2.19 8.05 1.34
CA PHE A 107 -1.88 6.96 2.28
C PHE A 107 -3.03 6.82 3.28
N GLN A 108 -3.91 5.86 3.05
CA GLN A 108 -5.04 5.58 3.92
C GLN A 108 -4.61 4.81 5.16
N ASP A 109 -5.18 5.17 6.31
CA ASP A 109 -4.75 4.69 7.62
C ASP A 109 -5.08 3.21 7.83
N ALA A 110 -4.05 2.38 7.90
CA ALA A 110 -4.16 0.93 8.09
C ALA A 110 -4.75 0.57 9.46
N THR A 111 -4.61 1.43 10.46
CA THR A 111 -5.17 1.20 11.81
C THR A 111 -6.69 1.30 11.83
N THR A 112 -7.29 1.90 10.80
CA THR A 112 -8.74 2.08 10.65
C THR A 112 -9.40 1.09 9.70
N LEU A 113 -8.62 0.14 9.17
CA LEU A 113 -9.05 -0.83 8.16
C LEU A 113 -10.29 -1.62 8.63
N HIS A 114 -11.36 -1.57 7.84
CA HIS A 114 -12.55 -2.37 8.07
C HIS A 114 -12.43 -3.73 7.38
N ILE A 115 -12.43 -4.82 8.14
CA ILE A 115 -12.23 -6.17 7.62
C ILE A 115 -13.55 -6.94 7.64
N THR A 116 -13.90 -7.54 6.50
CA THR A 116 -15.10 -8.37 6.34
C THR A 116 -14.77 -9.74 5.76
N HIS A 117 -15.46 -10.77 6.26
CA HIS A 117 -15.36 -12.15 5.78
C HIS A 117 -16.62 -12.54 5.03
N LYS A 118 -16.49 -12.71 3.71
CA LYS A 118 -17.62 -12.94 2.82
C LYS A 118 -18.35 -14.25 3.11
N ASP A 119 -17.62 -15.33 3.42
CA ASP A 119 -18.25 -16.64 3.70
C ASP A 119 -19.00 -16.68 5.05
N LEU A 120 -18.82 -15.65 5.89
CA LEU A 120 -19.59 -15.48 7.11
C LEU A 120 -20.80 -14.55 6.92
N GLY A 121 -21.08 -14.11 5.68
CA GLY A 121 -22.15 -13.16 5.38
C GLY A 121 -21.89 -11.77 5.97
N GLN A 122 -20.62 -11.42 6.23
CA GLN A 122 -20.27 -10.06 6.65
C GLN A 122 -20.26 -9.15 5.42
N GLU A 123 -21.09 -8.12 5.47
CA GLU A 123 -21.21 -7.16 4.38
C GLU A 123 -20.18 -6.04 4.50
N PRO A 124 -19.66 -5.52 3.37
CA PRO A 124 -18.73 -4.39 3.34
C PRO A 124 -19.42 -3.08 3.74
N LEU A 125 -18.64 -2.01 3.90
CA LEU A 125 -19.18 -0.69 4.12
C LEU A 125 -20.08 -0.28 2.94
N GLN A 126 -21.31 0.10 3.26
CA GLN A 126 -22.25 0.62 2.27
C GLN A 126 -21.76 1.95 1.71
N ASN A 127 -22.10 2.27 0.47
CA ASN A 127 -21.82 3.60 -0.07
C ASN A 127 -22.66 4.64 0.68
N GLU A 128 -22.09 5.80 0.93
CA GLU A 128 -22.76 6.89 1.65
C GLU A 128 -22.70 8.18 0.83
N THR A 129 -23.82 8.91 0.77
CA THR A 129 -23.82 10.28 0.25
C THR A 129 -23.54 11.25 1.39
N LEU A 130 -22.48 12.05 1.26
CA LEU A 130 -22.07 13.02 2.28
C LEU A 130 -22.18 14.44 1.73
N LYS A 131 -22.31 15.42 2.63
CA LYS A 131 -22.31 16.85 2.31
C LYS A 131 -20.95 17.46 2.64
N LEU A 132 -20.04 17.46 1.66
CA LEU A 132 -18.65 17.92 1.79
C LEU A 132 -18.41 19.11 0.84
N GLY A 133 -19.07 20.25 1.09
CA GLY A 133 -19.10 21.37 0.14
C GLY A 133 -20.07 21.18 -1.06
N GLY A 134 -20.55 19.96 -1.25
CA GLY A 134 -21.61 19.53 -2.17
C GLY A 134 -22.10 18.13 -1.79
N GLU A 135 -23.10 17.59 -2.51
CA GLU A 135 -23.48 16.18 -2.35
C GLU A 135 -22.51 15.30 -3.12
N VAL A 136 -21.78 14.45 -2.41
CA VAL A 136 -20.78 13.55 -2.98
C VAL A 136 -21.04 12.11 -2.57
N LEU A 137 -20.72 11.18 -3.46
CA LEU A 137 -20.80 9.75 -3.19
C LEU A 137 -19.46 9.25 -2.63
N VAL A 138 -19.47 8.69 -1.44
CA VAL A 138 -18.32 8.00 -0.85
C VAL A 138 -18.51 6.50 -0.97
N PHE A 139 -17.53 5.85 -1.56
CA PHE A 139 -17.57 4.42 -1.87
C PHE A 139 -16.20 3.77 -1.73
N THR A 140 -16.17 2.45 -1.86
CA THR A 140 -14.93 1.68 -1.81
C THR A 140 -14.51 1.29 -3.20
N HIS A 141 -13.37 1.80 -3.61
CA HIS A 141 -12.70 1.39 -4.83
C HIS A 141 -11.89 0.10 -4.55
N TRP A 142 -12.46 -1.05 -4.89
CA TRP A 142 -11.82 -2.35 -4.73
C TRP A 142 -10.66 -2.56 -5.69
N LYS A 143 -9.53 -3.05 -5.17
CA LYS A 143 -8.50 -3.67 -5.99
C LYS A 143 -8.90 -5.11 -6.34
N PRO A 144 -8.25 -5.71 -7.36
CA PRO A 144 -8.44 -7.12 -7.66
C PRO A 144 -8.18 -8.01 -6.44
N TRP A 145 -8.81 -9.18 -6.43
CA TRP A 145 -8.43 -10.24 -5.51
C TRP A 145 -7.00 -10.66 -5.76
N GLN A 146 -6.25 -10.87 -4.69
CA GLN A 146 -4.99 -11.61 -4.76
C GLN A 146 -5.27 -13.07 -5.18
N ASP A 147 -4.21 -13.76 -5.61
CA ASP A 147 -4.28 -15.19 -5.88
C ASP A 147 -4.64 -15.98 -4.61
N CYS A 148 -5.23 -17.16 -4.81
CA CYS A 148 -5.50 -18.04 -3.68
C CYS A 148 -4.18 -18.41 -3.00
N ASN A 149 -4.11 -18.35 -1.67
CA ASN A 149 -2.89 -18.68 -0.94
C ASN A 149 -2.50 -20.16 -1.03
N ARG A 150 -3.43 -21.02 -1.49
CA ARG A 150 -3.28 -22.47 -1.65
C ARG A 150 -3.96 -22.90 -2.95
N CYS A 151 -3.48 -24.01 -3.51
CA CYS A 151 -4.10 -24.68 -4.65
C CYS A 151 -4.31 -26.16 -4.29
N GLY A 152 -5.27 -26.82 -4.94
CA GLY A 152 -5.59 -28.24 -4.71
C GLY A 152 -6.26 -28.55 -3.36
N GLU A 153 -6.27 -27.59 -2.44
CA GLU A 153 -6.93 -27.63 -1.14
C GLU A 153 -7.63 -26.30 -0.82
N PRO A 154 -8.57 -26.27 0.13
CA PRO A 154 -9.21 -25.02 0.55
C PRO A 154 -8.18 -23.99 1.02
N GLY A 155 -8.27 -22.79 0.47
CA GLY A 155 -7.44 -21.64 0.79
C GLY A 155 -8.26 -20.38 1.06
N GLU A 156 -7.55 -19.27 1.19
CA GLU A 156 -8.09 -17.91 1.37
C GLU A 156 -7.48 -16.97 0.34
N ARG A 157 -8.28 -16.02 -0.12
CA ARG A 157 -7.83 -14.85 -0.85
C ARG A 157 -8.40 -13.57 -0.24
N LYS A 158 -7.71 -12.47 -0.51
CA LYS A 158 -7.95 -11.16 0.08
C LYS A 158 -7.95 -10.09 -1.00
N ARG A 159 -8.74 -9.04 -0.81
CA ARG A 159 -8.63 -7.82 -1.62
C ARG A 159 -8.70 -6.60 -0.73
N LEU A 160 -7.92 -5.58 -1.10
CA LEU A 160 -7.97 -4.27 -0.45
C LEU A 160 -8.96 -3.38 -1.21
N GLY A 161 -9.66 -2.55 -0.46
CA GLY A 161 -10.52 -1.50 -0.94
C GLY A 161 -10.11 -0.17 -0.33
N TYR A 162 -10.13 0.88 -1.12
CA TYR A 162 -9.75 2.22 -0.68
C TYR A 162 -10.95 3.14 -0.71
N CYS A 163 -11.00 4.09 0.21
CA CYS A 163 -12.02 5.13 0.24
C CYS A 163 -11.85 6.08 -0.94
N TYR A 164 -12.89 6.24 -1.76
CA TYR A 164 -12.96 7.19 -2.86
C TYR A 164 -14.21 8.06 -2.74
N VAL A 165 -14.11 9.28 -3.27
CA VAL A 165 -15.19 10.24 -3.41
C VAL A 165 -15.45 10.45 -4.89
N GLU A 166 -16.72 10.48 -5.28
CA GLU A 166 -17.18 10.82 -6.63
C GLU A 166 -18.16 11.99 -6.54
N GLU A 167 -17.83 13.05 -7.25
CA GLU A 167 -18.73 14.17 -7.56
C GLU A 167 -19.44 13.91 -8.88
N PRO A 168 -20.67 14.45 -9.07
CA PRO A 168 -21.36 14.34 -10.35
C PRO A 168 -20.49 14.87 -11.50
N LEU A 169 -20.29 14.03 -12.53
CA LEU A 169 -19.54 14.34 -13.76
C LEU A 169 -18.01 14.44 -13.63
N GLU A 170 -17.46 14.21 -12.45
CA GLU A 170 -16.01 14.25 -12.20
C GLU A 170 -15.42 12.85 -12.06
N THR A 171 -14.10 12.73 -12.24
CA THR A 171 -13.41 11.46 -12.00
C THR A 171 -13.31 11.18 -10.50
N PRO A 172 -13.61 9.95 -10.04
CA PRO A 172 -13.46 9.61 -8.63
C PRO A 172 -12.03 9.79 -8.13
N MET A 173 -11.89 10.31 -6.92
CA MET A 173 -10.59 10.57 -6.31
C MET A 173 -10.49 10.00 -4.89
N PRO A 174 -9.27 9.67 -4.40
CA PRO A 174 -9.08 9.22 -3.03
C PRO A 174 -9.60 10.21 -1.98
N CYS A 175 -10.26 9.68 -0.95
CA CYS A 175 -10.96 10.50 0.05
C CYS A 175 -10.09 11.58 0.70
N ARG A 176 -8.84 11.28 1.06
CA ARG A 176 -8.01 12.28 1.75
C ARG A 176 -7.53 13.39 0.81
N LEU A 177 -7.34 13.09 -0.47
CA LEU A 177 -6.99 14.10 -1.48
C LEU A 177 -8.15 15.07 -1.72
N TYR A 178 -9.40 14.57 -1.66
CA TYR A 178 -10.61 15.39 -1.74
C TYR A 178 -10.78 16.28 -0.51
N LEU A 179 -10.68 15.70 0.69
CA LEU A 179 -10.99 16.37 1.96
C LEU A 179 -9.95 17.40 2.43
N ARG A 180 -8.74 17.41 1.87
CA ARG A 180 -7.67 18.37 2.22
C ARG A 180 -7.38 18.51 3.75
N ASP A 181 -7.50 17.40 4.48
CA ASP A 181 -7.35 17.29 5.96
C ASP A 181 -8.45 17.97 6.81
N GLU A 182 -9.63 18.24 6.23
CA GLU A 182 -10.82 18.49 7.04
C GLU A 182 -11.00 17.29 8.00
N LYS A 183 -10.99 17.56 9.30
CA LYS A 183 -11.16 16.54 10.35
C LYS A 183 -12.60 16.08 10.40
N VAL A 184 -12.99 15.33 9.39
CA VAL A 184 -14.32 14.80 9.24
C VAL A 184 -14.34 13.38 9.75
N GLN A 185 -14.98 13.17 10.91
CA GLN A 185 -15.12 11.84 11.50
C GLN A 185 -16.37 11.14 10.95
N TYR A 186 -16.34 10.77 9.66
CA TYR A 186 -17.34 9.85 9.12
C TYR A 186 -16.82 8.42 9.16
N SER A 187 -17.65 7.51 9.66
CA SER A 187 -17.37 6.07 9.70
C SER A 187 -17.06 5.48 8.33
N ARG A 188 -17.47 6.13 7.24
CA ARG A 188 -17.21 5.65 5.89
C ARG A 188 -15.81 5.94 5.36
N LEU A 189 -15.12 6.92 5.93
CA LEU A 189 -13.84 7.46 5.44
C LEU A 189 -12.64 6.60 5.86
N ARG A 190 -12.71 5.30 5.60
CA ARG A 190 -11.64 4.35 5.93
C ARG A 190 -11.48 3.29 4.84
N PRO A 191 -10.28 2.70 4.70
CA PRO A 191 -10.05 1.60 3.79
C PRO A 191 -10.77 0.33 4.28
N GLU A 192 -10.93 -0.62 3.36
CA GLU A 192 -11.54 -1.91 3.63
C GLU A 192 -10.64 -3.07 3.18
N MET A 193 -10.88 -4.23 3.76
CA MET A 193 -10.32 -5.49 3.33
C MET A 193 -11.41 -6.55 3.34
N GLN A 194 -11.52 -7.28 2.23
CA GLN A 194 -12.37 -8.46 2.17
C GLN A 194 -11.53 -9.71 2.15
N VAL A 195 -12.03 -10.73 2.84
CA VAL A 195 -11.50 -12.09 2.87
C VAL A 195 -12.58 -13.04 2.37
N GLU A 196 -12.20 -13.98 1.51
CA GLU A 196 -13.06 -15.10 1.14
C GLU A 196 -12.22 -16.37 0.97
N GLY A 197 -12.85 -17.50 1.22
CA GLY A 197 -12.34 -18.81 0.89
C GLY A 197 -12.22 -18.98 -0.62
N CYS A 198 -11.23 -19.75 -1.03
CA CYS A 198 -11.01 -20.11 -2.43
C CYS A 198 -10.60 -21.57 -2.55
N PHE A 199 -10.91 -22.16 -3.70
CA PHE A 199 -10.47 -23.49 -4.06
C PHE A 199 -10.12 -23.48 -5.54
N VAL A 200 -8.82 -23.48 -5.83
CA VAL A 200 -8.29 -23.39 -7.20
C VAL A 200 -7.41 -24.59 -7.50
N PRO A 201 -7.39 -25.10 -8.74
CA PRO A 201 -6.45 -26.14 -9.12
C PRO A 201 -5.01 -25.61 -9.07
N CYS A 202 -4.06 -26.51 -8.83
CA CYS A 202 -2.64 -26.19 -8.94
C CYS A 202 -2.24 -25.99 -10.40
N ASP A 203 -1.35 -25.02 -10.62
CA ASP A 203 -0.80 -24.66 -11.91
C ASP A 203 0.73 -24.75 -11.81
N PRO A 204 1.32 -25.89 -12.27
CA PRO A 204 2.74 -26.15 -12.11
C PRO A 204 3.63 -25.06 -12.72
N ASP A 205 3.20 -24.45 -13.83
CA ASP A 205 3.98 -23.42 -14.51
C ASP A 205 4.05 -22.13 -13.68
N LYS A 206 2.96 -21.78 -12.98
CA LYS A 206 2.92 -20.65 -12.04
C LYS A 206 3.65 -20.95 -10.74
N GLU A 207 3.55 -22.18 -10.24
CA GLU A 207 4.17 -22.60 -8.99
C GLU A 207 5.70 -22.64 -9.06
N ILE A 208 6.25 -23.09 -10.21
CA ILE A 208 7.71 -23.12 -10.44
C ILE A 208 8.28 -21.70 -10.62
N GLN A 209 7.48 -20.75 -11.10
CA GLN A 209 7.89 -19.36 -11.34
C GLN A 209 7.56 -18.39 -10.20
N GLN A 210 7.08 -18.88 -9.04
CA GLN A 210 6.85 -17.99 -7.90
C GLN A 210 8.20 -17.42 -7.42
N PRO A 211 8.31 -16.10 -7.18
CA PRO A 211 9.46 -15.57 -6.47
C PRO A 211 9.54 -16.30 -5.13
N PHE A 212 10.69 -16.91 -4.82
CA PHE A 212 10.89 -17.69 -3.61
C PHE A 212 10.39 -16.90 -2.39
N PHE A 213 9.24 -17.30 -1.84
CA PHE A 213 8.82 -16.86 -0.52
C PHE A 213 9.77 -17.51 0.48
N ILE A 214 10.71 -16.73 1.01
CA ILE A 214 11.45 -17.11 2.20
C ILE A 214 10.45 -16.99 3.35
N PHE A 215 9.79 -18.11 3.69
CA PHE A 215 9.04 -18.22 4.93
C PHE A 215 10.05 -18.23 6.09
N ASP A 216 9.92 -17.26 7.00
CA ASP A 216 10.64 -17.30 8.26
C ASP A 216 9.91 -18.23 9.22
N ILE A 217 10.61 -19.23 9.75
CA ILE A 217 10.13 -20.00 10.89
C ILE A 217 10.51 -19.18 12.12
N TYR A 218 9.68 -18.20 12.48
CA TYR A 218 9.81 -17.56 13.79
C TYR A 218 9.55 -18.61 14.86
N GLN A 219 10.59 -18.97 15.61
CA GLN A 219 10.43 -19.65 16.88
C GLN A 219 9.64 -18.71 17.80
N LEU A 220 8.33 -18.97 17.96
CA LEU A 220 7.46 -18.31 18.93
C LEU A 220 8.13 -18.43 20.31
N GLY A 221 8.74 -17.35 20.81
CA GLY A 221 9.35 -17.41 22.14
C GLY A 221 10.34 -16.30 22.52
N LYS A 222 10.79 -15.43 21.62
CA LYS A 222 11.67 -14.31 22.02
C LYS A 222 10.97 -12.95 21.88
N LEU A 223 10.57 -12.44 23.04
CA LEU A 223 9.94 -11.15 23.29
C LEU A 223 10.66 -9.97 22.61
N THR A 224 9.95 -9.33 21.70
CA THR A 224 9.87 -7.86 21.63
C THR A 224 8.39 -7.53 21.44
N ASN A 225 7.78 -6.87 22.43
CA ASN A 225 6.37 -6.50 22.55
C ASN A 225 5.48 -6.87 21.35
N PRO A 226 4.74 -7.99 21.40
CA PRO A 226 3.87 -8.39 20.31
C PRO A 226 2.77 -7.35 20.15
N MET A 227 2.70 -6.74 18.96
CA MET A 227 1.51 -6.03 18.55
C MET A 227 0.44 -7.10 18.28
N TRP A 228 -0.54 -7.19 19.19
CA TRP A 228 -1.66 -8.11 19.05
C TRP A 228 -2.57 -7.59 17.93
N LEU A 229 -2.39 -8.11 16.72
CA LEU A 229 -3.48 -8.11 15.76
C LEU A 229 -4.48 -9.14 16.28
N THR A 230 -5.54 -8.67 16.95
CA THR A 230 -6.73 -9.50 17.15
C THR A 230 -7.32 -9.77 15.78
N CYS A 231 -6.87 -10.83 15.13
CA CYS A 231 -7.57 -11.39 14.00
C CYS A 231 -8.98 -11.76 14.51
N PRO A 232 -10.05 -11.26 13.89
CA PRO A 232 -11.39 -11.75 14.21
C PRO A 232 -11.43 -13.28 14.03
N LEU A 233 -12.33 -13.94 14.76
CA LEU A 233 -12.56 -15.40 14.88
C LEU A 233 -12.76 -16.18 13.55
N ALA A 234 -12.49 -15.56 12.41
CA ALA A 234 -12.85 -15.96 11.06
C ALA A 234 -11.66 -16.29 10.14
N SER A 235 -10.41 -16.32 10.63
CA SER A 235 -9.29 -16.78 9.82
C SER A 235 -9.09 -18.28 9.98
N ILE A 236 -8.85 -19.00 8.88
CA ILE A 236 -8.64 -20.46 8.87
C ILE A 236 -7.37 -20.93 9.60
N TYR A 237 -6.57 -20.03 10.18
CA TYR A 237 -5.50 -20.39 11.10
C TYR A 237 -6.09 -20.78 12.47
N ARG A 238 -6.37 -22.09 12.61
CA ARG A 238 -6.38 -22.78 13.90
C ARG A 238 -5.09 -23.56 14.08
#